data_AF-A0A1W6DQ25-F1
#
_entry.id   AF-A0A1W6DQ25-F1
#
_cell.length_a   1.000
_cell.length_b   1.000
_cell.length_c   1.000
_cell.angle_alpha   90.00
_cell.angle_beta   90.00
_cell.angle_gamma   90.00
#
_symmetry.space_group_name_H-M   'P 1'
#
loop_
_entity.id
_entity.type
_entity.pdbx_description
1 polymer ?
#
loop_
_entity_poly.entity_id
_entity_poly.type
_entity_poly.pdbx_seq_one_letter_code
_entity_poly.pdbx_strand_id
1 'polypeptide(L)'
;MIEGLQPGSRVVAAGLPIVVEGETGLALDPEHAQTAPYDSPWTVRTTWPDPPEPTLRPDELLKVHGIWDGSGIAVSRVTVTREEPKPLQQRASAGRPIEPSRYAILRKALDALTAADLLAAAHTTPGSDLVGDLCVFDAPTAQRVLRAEGIPITQFRIVRCQWTRTELGTARGLYAHVPDELLSAFGEAVTEQVQPQVLLEVKLVTPDLARAVSDLPTGLVKVTPYIRPDA
;
A
#
# COMPACT_ATOMS: atom_id res chain seq x y z
N MET A 1 7.00 -5.28 -14.78
CA MET A 1 7.94 -6.14 -14.04
C MET A 1 8.57 -5.28 -12.97
N ILE A 2 8.57 -5.72 -11.71
CA ILE A 2 9.22 -5.00 -10.60
C ILE A 2 10.58 -5.65 -10.39
N GLU A 3 11.66 -4.88 -10.41
CA GLU A 3 13.01 -5.38 -10.15
C GLU A 3 13.30 -5.38 -8.64
N GLY A 4 13.84 -6.48 -8.12
CA GLY A 4 14.26 -6.59 -6.73
C GLY A 4 15.64 -5.96 -6.51
N LEU A 5 15.82 -5.31 -5.35
CA LEU A 5 17.10 -4.73 -4.95
C LEU A 5 18.07 -5.79 -4.42
N GLN A 6 19.35 -5.64 -4.74
CA GLN A 6 20.45 -6.53 -4.34
C GLN A 6 21.58 -5.73 -3.70
N PRO A 7 22.44 -6.33 -2.85
CA PRO A 7 23.66 -5.69 -2.41
C PRO A 7 24.50 -5.20 -3.61
N GLY A 8 24.99 -3.97 -3.55
CA GLY A 8 25.67 -3.29 -4.65
C GLY A 8 24.76 -2.48 -5.59
N SER A 9 23.43 -2.59 -5.46
CA SER A 9 22.50 -1.76 -6.23
C SER A 9 22.65 -0.27 -5.87
N ARG A 10 22.62 0.60 -6.89
CA ARG A 10 22.43 2.03 -6.68
C ARG A 10 21.00 2.29 -6.24
N VAL A 11 20.85 3.05 -5.17
CA VAL A 11 19.56 3.30 -4.53
C VAL A 11 19.33 4.76 -4.19
N VAL A 12 18.06 5.12 -4.13
CA VAL A 12 17.56 6.39 -3.65
C VAL A 12 16.51 6.13 -2.57
N ALA A 13 16.58 6.92 -1.49
CA ALA A 13 15.60 6.91 -0.41
C ALA A 13 15.32 8.35 0.05
N ALA A 14 14.13 8.59 0.57
CA ALA A 14 13.77 9.88 1.17
C ALA A 14 13.32 9.66 2.62
N GLY A 15 13.69 10.57 3.52
CA GLY A 15 13.35 10.46 4.93
C GLY A 15 13.98 11.52 5.82
N LEU A 16 13.69 11.45 7.11
CA LEU A 16 14.26 12.37 8.12
C LEU A 16 15.55 11.79 8.71
N PRO A 17 16.57 12.61 8.99
CA PRO A 17 17.79 12.13 9.65
C PRO A 17 17.47 11.75 11.09
N ILE A 18 17.93 10.57 11.50
CA ILE A 18 17.74 10.05 12.86
C ILE A 18 19.04 9.48 13.42
N VAL A 19 19.12 9.38 14.75
CA VAL A 19 20.18 8.66 15.45
C VAL A 19 19.51 7.65 16.38
N VAL A 20 19.79 6.38 16.17
CA VAL A 20 19.26 5.28 16.98
C VAL A 20 20.47 4.52 17.54
N GLU A 21 20.52 4.32 18.85
CA GLU A 21 21.62 3.58 19.51
C GLU A 21 23.05 4.06 19.17
N GLY A 22 23.22 5.33 18.77
CA GLY A 22 24.51 5.92 18.42
C GLY A 22 24.94 5.76 16.96
N GLU A 23 24.17 5.07 16.11
CA GLU A 23 24.40 5.04 14.66
C GLU A 23 23.49 6.03 13.93
N THR A 24 23.95 6.56 12.79
CA THR A 24 23.18 7.51 11.95
C THR A 24 22.31 6.78 10.93
N GLY A 25 21.08 7.25 10.77
CA GLY A 25 20.08 6.62 9.93
C GLY A 25 19.13 7.59 9.26
N LEU A 26 18.20 7.01 8.51
CA LEU A 26 17.12 7.72 7.85
C LEU A 26 15.78 7.09 8.26
N ALA A 27 14.86 7.89 8.80
CA ALA A 27 13.47 7.53 8.98
C ALA A 27 12.72 7.74 7.66
N LEU A 28 12.44 6.65 6.97
CA LEU A 28 11.76 6.56 5.68
C LEU A 28 10.29 7.01 5.74
N ASP A 29 9.68 6.88 6.91
CA ASP A 29 8.35 7.43 7.19
C ASP A 29 8.44 8.52 8.28
N PRO A 30 8.15 9.79 7.94
CA PRO A 30 8.13 10.89 8.90
C PRO A 30 7.15 10.69 10.07
N GLU A 31 6.03 9.99 9.87
CA GLU A 31 5.05 9.77 10.96
C GLU A 31 5.61 8.86 12.06
N HIS A 32 6.56 7.99 11.71
CA HIS A 32 7.17 7.01 12.60
C HIS A 32 8.61 7.38 13.01
N ALA A 33 9.12 8.54 12.58
CA ALA A 33 10.52 8.92 12.70
C ALA A 33 11.03 9.07 14.16
N GLN A 34 10.15 9.33 15.12
CA GLN A 34 10.55 9.58 16.52
C GLN A 34 10.54 8.33 17.41
N THR A 35 9.98 7.23 16.95
CA THR A 35 9.67 6.06 17.81
C THR A 35 10.22 4.74 17.29
N ALA A 36 10.76 4.71 16.08
CA ALA A 36 11.13 3.48 15.40
C ALA A 36 12.60 3.04 15.68
N PRO A 37 12.85 1.79 16.14
CA PRO A 37 14.20 1.22 16.20
C PRO A 37 14.76 0.96 14.79
N TYR A 38 16.05 0.58 14.65
CA TYR A 38 16.65 0.28 13.35
C TYR A 38 16.05 -0.94 12.63
N ASP A 39 15.50 -1.88 13.39
CA ASP A 39 14.83 -3.07 12.87
C ASP A 39 13.40 -2.77 12.38
N SER A 40 13.01 -1.50 12.35
CA SER A 40 11.72 -1.08 11.81
C SER A 40 11.74 -1.06 10.27
N PRO A 41 10.60 -1.38 9.62
CA PRO A 41 10.44 -1.19 8.19
C PRO A 41 10.52 0.28 7.74
N TRP A 42 10.47 1.22 8.69
CA TRP A 42 10.48 2.66 8.41
C TRP A 42 11.83 3.33 8.69
N THR A 43 12.86 2.59 9.07
CA THR A 43 14.19 3.15 9.33
C THR A 43 15.23 2.43 8.49
N VAL A 44 16.33 3.09 8.17
CA VAL A 44 17.46 2.46 7.49
C VAL A 44 18.76 3.05 8.00
N ARG A 45 19.75 2.18 8.24
CA ARG A 45 21.09 2.62 8.60
C ARG A 45 21.73 3.33 7.41
N THR A 46 22.45 4.40 7.70
CA THR A 46 23.18 5.17 6.68
C THR A 46 24.64 5.28 7.07
N THR A 47 25.53 4.88 6.16
CA THR A 47 26.97 5.09 6.32
C THR A 47 27.39 6.27 5.48
N TRP A 48 27.90 7.31 6.13
CA TRP A 48 28.33 8.54 5.49
C TRP A 48 29.84 8.48 5.29
N PRO A 49 30.39 8.85 4.12
CA PRO A 49 31.80 9.18 4.04
C PRO A 49 32.08 10.35 4.99
N ASP A 50 33.17 10.28 5.76
CA ASP A 50 33.69 11.21 6.78
C ASP A 50 33.08 12.63 6.84
N PRO A 51 32.96 13.18 8.06
CA PRO A 51 31.67 13.46 8.70
C PRO A 51 30.73 14.31 7.83
N PRO A 52 29.41 14.10 7.93
CA PRO A 52 28.44 15.08 7.44
C PRO A 52 28.50 16.34 8.32
N GLU A 53 29.54 17.17 8.17
CA GLU A 53 29.64 18.44 8.89
C GLU A 53 28.69 19.50 8.29
N PRO A 54 28.06 20.35 9.12
CA PRO A 54 26.99 19.99 10.05
C PRO A 54 25.66 20.67 9.65
N THR A 55 24.58 20.37 10.37
CA THR A 55 23.21 20.90 10.23
C THR A 55 22.29 20.17 9.25
N LEU A 56 22.34 18.83 9.20
CA LEU A 56 21.12 18.09 8.88
C LEU A 56 20.16 18.31 10.04
N ARG A 57 19.13 19.14 9.83
CA ARG A 57 18.16 19.38 10.90
C ARG A 57 17.28 18.14 11.04
N PRO A 58 16.90 17.75 12.27
CA PRO A 58 16.02 16.59 12.49
C PRO A 58 14.69 16.65 11.73
N ASP A 59 14.24 17.84 11.37
CA ASP A 59 13.00 18.14 10.64
C ASP A 59 13.18 18.31 9.12
N GLU A 60 14.40 18.20 8.60
CA GLU A 60 14.65 18.32 7.16
C GLU A 60 14.49 16.98 6.44
N LEU A 61 13.59 16.96 5.45
CA LEU A 61 13.43 15.79 4.59
C LEU A 61 14.62 15.67 3.62
N LEU A 62 15.41 14.63 3.80
CA LEU A 62 16.58 14.34 2.99
C LEU A 62 16.22 13.35 1.90
N LYS A 63 16.72 13.60 0.70
CA LYS A 63 16.80 12.60 -0.35
C LYS A 63 18.24 12.13 -0.46
N VAL A 64 18.46 10.85 -0.20
CA VAL A 64 19.75 10.20 -0.09
C VAL A 64 19.95 9.28 -1.29
N HIS A 65 21.10 9.40 -1.94
CA HIS A 65 21.56 8.53 -3.02
C HIS A 65 22.78 7.75 -2.55
N GLY A 66 22.84 6.46 -2.84
CA GLY A 66 23.92 5.61 -2.37
C GLY A 66 23.94 4.23 -2.96
N ILE A 67 24.72 3.35 -2.34
CA ILE A 67 24.79 1.93 -2.66
C ILE A 67 24.15 1.15 -1.51
N TRP A 68 23.24 0.24 -1.84
CA TRP A 68 22.68 -0.70 -0.88
C TRP A 68 23.74 -1.73 -0.46
N ASP A 69 24.07 -1.80 0.82
CA ASP A 69 25.10 -2.72 1.33
C ASP A 69 24.54 -4.10 1.75
N GLY A 70 23.22 -4.28 1.71
CA GLY A 70 22.50 -5.45 2.23
C GLY A 70 21.73 -5.18 3.52
N SER A 71 22.05 -4.11 4.23
CA SER A 71 21.49 -3.73 5.54
C SER A 71 21.21 -2.24 5.68
N GLY A 72 21.97 -1.40 4.98
CA GLY A 72 21.88 0.05 4.98
C GLY A 72 22.31 0.66 3.65
N ILE A 73 22.32 1.98 3.63
CA ILE A 73 22.72 2.78 2.48
C ILE A 73 24.09 3.38 2.75
N ALA A 74 25.08 2.98 1.96
CA ALA A 74 26.35 3.69 1.86
C ALA A 74 26.13 4.97 1.04
N VAL A 75 26.02 6.09 1.73
CA VAL A 75 25.60 7.38 1.17
C VAL A 75 26.71 7.94 0.28
N SER A 76 26.34 8.39 -0.91
CA SER A 76 27.26 9.03 -1.86
C SER A 76 26.89 10.48 -2.13
N ARG A 77 25.59 10.81 -2.04
CA ARG A 77 25.07 12.16 -2.29
C ARG A 77 23.79 12.37 -1.50
N VAL A 78 23.62 13.58 -0.96
CA VAL A 78 22.37 14.00 -0.31
C VAL A 78 21.91 15.31 -0.90
N THR A 79 20.60 15.40 -1.08
CA THR A 79 19.91 16.64 -1.43
C THR A 79 18.86 16.91 -0.36
N VAL A 80 18.87 18.11 0.21
CA VAL A 80 17.77 18.57 1.07
C VAL A 80 16.56 18.78 0.17
N THR A 81 15.52 17.98 0.39
CA THR A 81 14.25 18.18 -0.29
C THR A 81 13.53 19.26 0.51
N ARG A 82 13.54 20.49 0.00
CA ARG A 82 12.50 21.44 0.38
C ARG A 82 11.20 20.90 -0.24
N GLU A 83 10.58 19.90 0.38
CA GLU A 83 9.28 19.47 -0.09
C GLU A 83 8.30 20.62 0.16
N GLU A 84 7.74 21.15 -0.94
CA GLU A 84 6.35 21.57 -0.93
C GLU A 84 5.57 20.47 -0.22
N PRO A 85 4.68 20.84 0.72
CA PRO A 85 3.98 19.87 1.54
C PRO A 85 3.42 18.78 0.64
N LYS A 86 3.71 17.50 0.98
CA LYS A 86 2.94 16.37 0.44
C LYS A 86 1.50 16.85 0.41
N PRO A 87 0.75 16.77 -0.71
CA PRO A 87 -0.67 17.00 -0.63
C PRO A 87 -1.11 16.07 0.48
N LEU A 88 -1.56 16.64 1.59
CA LEU A 88 -2.16 15.92 2.69
C LEU A 88 -3.01 14.89 1.98
N GLN A 89 -2.70 13.60 2.15
CA GLN A 89 -3.68 12.59 1.79
C GLN A 89 -4.91 13.10 2.51
N GLN A 90 -5.87 13.61 1.74
CA GLN A 90 -7.10 14.11 2.30
C GLN A 90 -7.60 12.86 2.99
N ARG A 91 -7.49 12.84 4.33
CA ARG A 91 -8.25 11.91 5.16
C ARG A 91 -9.62 12.05 4.57
N ALA A 92 -10.06 11.01 3.84
CA ALA A 92 -11.27 11.08 3.05
C ALA A 92 -12.30 11.67 4.01
N SER A 93 -12.76 12.90 3.72
CA SER A 93 -13.58 13.68 4.63
C SER A 93 -14.60 12.72 5.17
N ALA A 94 -14.59 12.45 6.48
CA ALA A 94 -15.39 11.39 7.09
C ALA A 94 -16.78 11.48 6.45
N GLY A 95 -17.05 10.53 5.54
CA GLY A 95 -18.19 10.66 4.65
C GLY A 95 -19.41 10.85 5.53
N ARG A 96 -20.41 11.61 5.07
CA ARG A 96 -21.68 11.64 5.81
C ARG A 96 -22.05 10.19 6.16
N PRO A 97 -22.35 9.89 7.44
CA PRO A 97 -22.67 8.53 7.84
C PRO A 97 -23.70 7.96 6.88
N ILE A 98 -23.43 6.77 6.36
CA ILE A 98 -24.39 6.05 5.54
C ILE A 98 -25.68 5.95 6.37
N GLU A 99 -26.81 6.34 5.79
CA GLU A 99 -28.10 6.23 6.47
C GLU A 99 -28.27 4.81 7.01
N PRO A 100 -28.75 4.62 8.27
CA PRO A 100 -28.80 3.30 8.90
C PRO A 100 -29.52 2.23 8.06
N SER A 101 -30.54 2.63 7.29
CA SER A 101 -31.25 1.77 6.34
C SER A 101 -30.36 1.30 5.18
N ARG A 102 -29.56 2.19 4.60
CA ARG A 102 -28.61 1.87 3.51
C ARG A 102 -27.48 0.96 4.01
N TYR A 103 -26.99 1.20 5.23
CA TYR A 103 -25.97 0.34 5.83
C TYR A 103 -26.50 -1.09 6.05
N ALA A 104 -27.73 -1.24 6.52
CA ALA A 104 -28.35 -2.56 6.69
C ALA A 104 -28.50 -3.30 5.34
N ILE A 105 -28.90 -2.60 4.28
CA ILE A 105 -29.02 -3.15 2.92
C ILE A 105 -27.65 -3.58 2.40
N LEU A 106 -26.63 -2.72 2.54
CA LEU A 106 -25.25 -3.04 2.17
C LEU A 106 -24.77 -4.28 2.91
N ARG A 107 -24.89 -4.30 4.24
CA ARG A 107 -24.43 -5.42 5.07
C ARG A 107 -25.08 -6.74 4.63
N LYS A 108 -26.40 -6.75 4.43
CA LYS A 108 -27.12 -7.92 3.94
C LYS A 108 -26.63 -8.38 2.57
N ALA A 109 -26.37 -7.45 1.66
CA ALA A 109 -25.84 -7.76 0.33
C ALA A 109 -24.42 -8.37 0.41
N LEU A 110 -23.55 -7.80 1.24
CA LEU A 110 -22.19 -8.30 1.45
C LEU A 110 -22.20 -9.71 2.06
N ASP A 111 -23.01 -9.93 3.10
CA ASP A 111 -23.11 -11.24 3.75
C ASP A 111 -23.63 -12.31 2.76
N ALA A 112 -24.67 -12.01 1.97
CA ALA A 112 -25.21 -12.94 0.98
C ALA A 112 -24.23 -13.28 -0.15
N LEU A 113 -23.53 -12.27 -0.69
CA LEU A 113 -22.56 -12.48 -1.76
C LEU A 113 -21.26 -13.14 -1.27
N THR A 114 -20.87 -12.90 -0.02
CA THR A 114 -19.73 -13.57 0.60
C THR A 114 -20.05 -15.04 0.86
N ALA A 115 -21.24 -15.35 1.39
CA ALA A 115 -21.68 -16.73 1.63
C ALA A 115 -21.77 -17.55 0.32
N ALA A 116 -22.08 -16.88 -0.80
CA ALA A 116 -22.10 -17.49 -2.13
C ALA A 116 -20.73 -17.53 -2.83
N ASP A 117 -19.66 -17.03 -2.18
CA ASP A 117 -18.32 -16.89 -2.75
C ASP A 117 -18.31 -16.10 -4.09
N LEU A 118 -19.12 -15.04 -4.17
CA LEU A 118 -19.27 -14.21 -5.37
C LEU A 118 -18.63 -12.83 -5.24
N LEU A 119 -18.42 -12.35 -4.02
CA LEU A 119 -17.91 -11.01 -3.76
C LEU A 119 -16.38 -10.96 -3.90
N ALA A 120 -15.90 -10.08 -4.78
CA ALA A 120 -14.48 -9.78 -4.92
C ALA A 120 -14.07 -8.55 -4.10
N ALA A 121 -14.85 -7.47 -4.20
CA ALA A 121 -14.64 -6.23 -3.45
C ALA A 121 -15.94 -5.42 -3.35
N ALA A 122 -16.00 -4.53 -2.37
CA ALA A 122 -17.09 -3.58 -2.21
C ALA A 122 -16.55 -2.20 -1.86
N HIS A 123 -17.22 -1.16 -2.34
CA HIS A 123 -16.89 0.22 -2.03
C HIS A 123 -18.16 1.05 -1.84
N THR A 124 -18.10 2.03 -0.95
CA THR A 124 -19.17 3.01 -0.76
C THR A 124 -18.63 4.39 -1.05
N THR A 125 -19.20 5.08 -2.02
CA THR A 125 -18.85 6.47 -2.32
C THR A 125 -19.75 7.42 -1.55
N PRO A 126 -19.21 8.28 -0.66
CA PRO A 126 -20.01 9.28 0.04
C PRO A 126 -20.74 10.20 -0.96
N GLY A 127 -22.04 10.42 -0.72
CA GLY A 127 -22.87 11.29 -1.58
C GLY A 127 -23.42 10.63 -2.84
N SER A 128 -23.19 9.33 -3.06
CA SER A 128 -23.85 8.58 -4.12
C SER A 128 -25.32 8.26 -3.79
N ASP A 129 -26.18 8.25 -4.81
CA ASP A 129 -27.55 7.73 -4.71
C ASP A 129 -27.59 6.21 -4.55
N LEU A 130 -26.50 5.53 -4.92
CA LEU A 130 -26.34 4.09 -4.73
C LEU A 130 -25.97 3.75 -3.29
N VAL A 131 -26.35 2.56 -2.85
CA VAL A 131 -25.94 1.97 -1.57
C VAL A 131 -24.45 1.59 -1.62
N GLY A 132 -23.97 1.13 -2.77
CA GLY A 132 -22.55 0.84 -2.97
C GLY A 132 -22.22 0.29 -4.34
N ASP A 133 -20.93 0.17 -4.59
CA ASP A 133 -20.34 -0.48 -5.75
C ASP A 133 -19.84 -1.87 -5.38
N LEU A 134 -20.19 -2.88 -6.17
CA LEU A 134 -19.87 -4.28 -5.93
C LEU A 134 -19.09 -4.84 -7.11
N CYS A 135 -17.88 -5.34 -6.84
CA CYS A 135 -17.10 -6.14 -7.75
C CYS A 135 -17.38 -7.61 -7.47
N VAL A 136 -17.87 -8.36 -8.46
CA VAL A 136 -18.27 -9.76 -8.29
C VAL A 136 -17.68 -10.67 -9.37
N PHE A 137 -17.39 -11.91 -9.03
CA PHE A 137 -16.82 -12.89 -9.98
C PHE A 137 -17.81 -13.30 -11.08
N ASP A 138 -19.11 -13.31 -10.77
CA ASP A 138 -20.20 -13.61 -11.69
C ASP A 138 -21.38 -12.68 -11.42
N ALA A 139 -21.56 -11.67 -12.28
CA ALA A 139 -22.60 -10.67 -12.14
C ALA A 139 -24.03 -11.22 -12.30
N PRO A 140 -24.36 -12.04 -13.32
CA PRO A 140 -25.66 -12.71 -13.41
C PRO A 140 -26.02 -13.53 -12.17
N THR A 141 -25.08 -14.29 -11.61
CA THR A 141 -25.33 -15.10 -10.41
C THR A 141 -25.47 -14.23 -9.17
N ALA A 142 -24.64 -13.20 -9.00
CA ALA A 142 -24.76 -12.24 -7.91
C ALA A 142 -26.13 -11.54 -7.89
N GLN A 143 -26.61 -11.08 -9.05
CA GLN A 143 -27.94 -10.47 -9.15
C GLN A 143 -29.06 -11.43 -8.76
N ARG A 144 -28.95 -12.73 -9.09
CA ARG A 144 -29.94 -13.74 -8.66
C ARG A 144 -29.94 -13.93 -7.15
N VAL A 145 -28.76 -14.02 -6.53
CA VAL A 145 -28.61 -14.13 -5.06
C VAL A 145 -29.23 -12.92 -4.36
N LEU A 146 -28.88 -11.71 -4.80
CA LEU A 146 -29.43 -10.47 -4.21
C LEU A 146 -30.96 -10.40 -4.35
N ARG A 147 -31.52 -10.77 -5.52
CA ARG A 147 -32.97 -10.80 -5.72
C ARG A 147 -33.66 -11.83 -4.82
N ALA A 148 -33.07 -13.01 -4.62
CA ALA A 148 -33.61 -14.04 -3.73
C ALA A 148 -33.65 -13.56 -2.28
N GLU A 149 -32.70 -12.72 -1.88
CA GLU A 149 -32.65 -12.05 -0.58
C GLU A 149 -33.56 -10.82 -0.47
N GLY A 150 -34.34 -10.49 -1.51
CA GLY A 150 -35.21 -9.31 -1.55
C GLY A 150 -34.45 -7.98 -1.63
N ILE A 151 -33.19 -8.00 -2.06
CA ILE A 151 -32.32 -6.81 -2.14
C ILE A 151 -32.50 -6.13 -3.52
N PRO A 152 -32.86 -4.83 -3.58
CA PRO A 152 -33.03 -4.12 -4.85
C PRO A 152 -31.70 -3.92 -5.58
N ILE A 153 -31.48 -4.65 -6.67
CA ILE A 153 -30.21 -4.57 -7.45
C ILE A 153 -29.95 -3.18 -8.05
N THR A 154 -30.96 -2.35 -8.25
CA THR A 154 -30.84 -0.99 -8.80
C THR A 154 -30.16 -0.03 -7.83
N GLN A 155 -30.03 -0.40 -6.55
CA GLN A 155 -29.29 0.36 -5.54
C GLN A 155 -27.79 0.08 -5.56
N PHE A 156 -27.31 -0.81 -6.44
CA PHE A 156 -25.91 -1.17 -6.53
C PHE A 156 -25.38 -1.02 -7.96
N ARG A 157 -24.16 -0.51 -8.09
CA ARG A 157 -23.38 -0.71 -9.32
C ARG A 157 -22.67 -2.04 -9.20
N ILE A 158 -23.09 -3.02 -9.99
CA ILE A 158 -22.50 -4.37 -9.99
C ILE A 158 -21.63 -4.52 -11.21
N VAL A 159 -20.33 -4.69 -11.02
CA VAL A 159 -19.36 -4.93 -12.09
C VAL A 159 -18.77 -6.32 -11.99
N ARG A 160 -18.38 -6.87 -13.13
CA ARG A 160 -17.62 -8.12 -13.16
C ARG A 160 -16.17 -7.84 -12.73
N CYS A 161 -15.65 -8.67 -11.84
CA CYS A 161 -14.25 -8.65 -11.46
C CYS A 161 -13.36 -9.10 -12.61
N GLN A 162 -12.29 -8.35 -12.85
CA GLN A 162 -11.27 -8.67 -13.84
C GLN A 162 -10.36 -9.81 -13.37
N TRP A 163 -10.23 -9.97 -12.05
CA TRP A 163 -9.37 -10.96 -11.43
C TRP A 163 -10.14 -12.22 -11.08
N THR A 164 -9.46 -13.36 -11.16
CA THR A 164 -9.95 -14.62 -10.64
C THR A 164 -9.87 -14.67 -9.12
N ARG A 165 -10.63 -15.60 -8.51
CA ARG A 165 -10.56 -15.88 -7.06
C ARG A 165 -9.14 -16.23 -6.62
N THR A 166 -8.48 -17.07 -7.41
CA THR A 166 -7.11 -17.54 -7.13
C THR A 166 -6.13 -16.37 -7.15
N GLU A 167 -6.16 -15.53 -8.19
CA GLU A 167 -5.27 -14.36 -8.27
C GLU A 167 -5.48 -13.40 -7.11
N LEU A 168 -6.73 -13.09 -6.75
CA LEU A 168 -7.03 -12.25 -5.59
C LEU A 168 -6.60 -12.88 -4.27
N GLY A 169 -6.83 -14.18 -4.10
CA GLY A 169 -6.38 -14.93 -2.92
C GLY A 169 -4.86 -14.89 -2.77
N THR A 170 -4.14 -15.15 -3.86
CA THR A 170 -2.67 -15.07 -3.89
C THR A 170 -2.18 -13.65 -3.61
N ALA A 171 -2.77 -12.64 -4.25
CA ALA A 171 -2.40 -11.24 -4.03
C ALA A 171 -2.64 -10.82 -2.56
N ARG A 172 -3.76 -11.22 -1.97
CA ARG A 172 -4.08 -10.96 -0.56
C ARG A 172 -3.14 -11.69 0.41
N GLY A 173 -2.57 -12.83 0.00
CA GLY A 173 -1.59 -13.58 0.76
C GLY A 173 -0.15 -13.04 0.63
N LEU A 174 0.11 -12.05 -0.22
CA LEU A 174 1.47 -11.57 -0.48
C LEU A 174 2.20 -11.06 0.76
N TYR A 175 1.49 -10.47 1.72
CA TYR A 175 2.11 -9.95 2.94
C TYR A 175 2.85 -11.05 3.72
N ALA A 176 2.42 -12.31 3.63
CA ALA A 176 3.08 -13.44 4.29
C ALA A 176 4.45 -13.80 3.67
N HIS A 177 4.76 -13.27 2.48
CA HIS A 177 6.06 -13.40 1.84
C HIS A 177 7.00 -12.22 2.15
N VAL A 178 6.54 -11.22 2.90
CA VAL A 178 7.33 -10.06 3.28
C VAL A 178 7.72 -10.20 4.75
N PRO A 179 9.02 -10.23 5.08
CA PRO A 179 9.48 -10.16 6.47
C PRO A 179 8.93 -8.92 7.17
N ASP A 180 8.59 -9.03 8.46
CA ASP A 180 7.97 -7.95 9.24
C ASP A 180 8.85 -6.68 9.25
N GLU A 181 10.17 -6.84 9.25
CA GLU A 181 11.14 -5.74 9.19
C GLU A 181 11.16 -5.00 7.84
N LEU A 182 10.46 -5.53 6.83
CA LEU A 182 10.30 -4.91 5.51
C LEU A 182 8.87 -4.45 5.24
N LEU A 183 7.86 -4.97 5.94
CA LEU A 183 6.45 -4.67 5.71
C LEU A 183 6.02 -3.42 6.48
N SER A 184 5.78 -2.33 5.76
CA SER A 184 5.37 -1.05 6.37
C SER A 184 3.86 -0.92 6.49
N ALA A 185 3.13 -1.32 5.45
CA ALA A 185 1.68 -1.35 5.45
C ALA A 185 1.16 -2.34 4.41
N PHE A 186 -0.01 -2.89 4.70
CA PHE A 186 -0.75 -3.75 3.79
C PHE A 186 -2.22 -3.38 3.81
N GLY A 187 -2.86 -3.35 2.66
CA GLY A 187 -4.28 -3.06 2.56
C GLY A 187 -4.86 -3.33 1.19
N GLU A 188 -6.12 -2.94 1.02
CA GLU A 188 -6.81 -3.03 -0.25
C GLU A 188 -7.45 -1.68 -0.57
N ALA A 189 -7.34 -1.30 -1.84
CA ALA A 189 -8.08 -0.20 -2.41
C ALA A 189 -9.00 -0.70 -3.52
N VAL A 190 -9.94 0.14 -3.92
CA VAL A 190 -10.82 -0.10 -5.04
C VAL A 190 -10.53 0.97 -6.09
N THR A 191 -10.24 0.56 -7.32
CA THR A 191 -9.98 1.48 -8.44
C THR A 191 -11.26 2.20 -8.86
N GLU A 192 -11.14 3.21 -9.71
CA GLU A 192 -12.30 3.93 -10.27
C GLU A 192 -13.28 3.00 -11.02
N GLN A 193 -12.76 1.91 -11.60
CA GLN A 193 -13.53 0.87 -12.30
C GLN A 193 -14.07 -0.21 -11.34
N VAL A 194 -14.05 0.05 -10.03
CA VAL A 194 -14.49 -0.87 -8.98
C VAL A 194 -13.73 -2.20 -9.03
N GLN A 195 -12.44 -2.17 -9.36
CA GLN A 195 -11.60 -3.36 -9.29
C GLN A 195 -10.80 -3.33 -7.99
N PRO A 196 -10.68 -4.45 -7.28
CA PRO A 196 -9.76 -4.51 -6.14
C PRO A 196 -8.32 -4.33 -6.61
N GLN A 197 -7.56 -3.61 -5.81
CA GLN A 197 -6.12 -3.48 -5.93
C GLN A 197 -5.51 -3.67 -4.54
N VAL A 198 -4.65 -4.68 -4.40
CA VAL A 198 -3.87 -4.91 -3.20
C VAL A 198 -2.74 -3.89 -3.12
N LEU A 199 -2.64 -3.21 -1.98
CA LEU A 199 -1.62 -2.22 -1.69
C LEU A 199 -0.61 -2.80 -0.72
N LEU A 200 0.66 -2.70 -1.08
CA LEU A 200 1.77 -3.20 -0.28
C LEU A 200 2.84 -2.12 -0.18
N GLU A 201 3.02 -1.56 1.01
CA GLU A 201 4.09 -0.59 1.30
C GLU A 201 5.22 -1.31 2.02
N VAL A 202 6.43 -1.18 1.50
CA VAL A 202 7.61 -1.90 2.00
C VAL A 202 8.82 -1.00 2.10
N LYS A 203 9.76 -1.36 2.99
CA LYS A 203 11.08 -0.73 3.06
C LYS A 203 11.81 -0.81 1.72
N LEU A 204 11.86 -2.01 1.13
CA LEU A 204 12.47 -2.28 -0.17
C LEU A 204 11.80 -3.48 -0.84
N VAL A 205 11.93 -3.60 -2.17
CA VAL A 205 11.48 -4.80 -2.89
C VAL A 205 12.60 -5.83 -2.92
N THR A 206 12.40 -6.96 -2.24
CA THR A 206 13.34 -8.09 -2.29
C THR A 206 13.19 -8.88 -3.60
N PRO A 207 14.19 -9.70 -3.97
CA PRO A 207 14.09 -10.57 -5.15
C PRO A 207 12.91 -11.55 -5.07
N ASP A 208 12.61 -12.06 -3.88
CA ASP A 208 11.50 -12.99 -3.68
C ASP A 208 10.14 -12.28 -3.78
N LEU A 209 10.02 -11.07 -3.22
CA LEU A 209 8.82 -10.25 -3.40
C LEU A 209 8.63 -9.85 -4.87
N ALA A 210 9.71 -9.46 -5.56
CA ALA A 210 9.68 -9.14 -6.98
C ALA A 210 9.19 -10.34 -7.83
N ARG A 211 9.65 -11.55 -7.51
CA ARG A 211 9.19 -12.79 -8.17
C ARG A 211 7.71 -13.06 -7.88
N ALA A 212 7.31 -13.04 -6.61
CA ALA A 212 5.93 -13.30 -6.20
C ALA A 212 4.92 -12.32 -6.84
N VAL A 213 5.31 -11.05 -6.99
CA VAL A 213 4.47 -10.04 -7.66
C VAL A 213 4.49 -10.19 -9.19
N SER A 214 5.60 -10.62 -9.77
CA SER A 214 5.71 -10.83 -11.23
C SER A 214 4.84 -11.98 -11.73
N ASP A 215 4.50 -12.94 -10.87
CA ASP A 215 3.59 -14.05 -11.18
C ASP A 215 2.11 -13.63 -11.17
N LEU A 216 1.79 -12.40 -10.75
CA LEU A 216 0.43 -11.88 -10.66
C LEU A 216 0.07 -10.95 -11.85
N PRO A 217 -1.23 -10.84 -12.18
CA PRO A 217 -1.70 -9.90 -13.19
C PRO A 217 -1.27 -8.46 -12.91
N THR A 218 -0.87 -7.75 -13.97
CA THR A 218 -0.52 -6.33 -13.86
C THR A 218 -1.73 -5.51 -13.42
N GLY A 219 -1.54 -4.64 -12.42
CA GLY A 219 -2.57 -3.76 -11.89
C GLY A 219 -3.31 -4.29 -10.65
N LEU A 220 -3.24 -5.61 -10.39
CA LEU A 220 -3.83 -6.22 -9.19
C LEU A 220 -3.07 -5.84 -7.91
N VAL A 221 -1.76 -5.72 -7.98
CA VAL A 221 -0.91 -5.37 -6.83
C VAL A 221 -0.15 -4.09 -7.13
N LYS A 222 -0.17 -3.15 -6.18
CA LYS A 222 0.68 -1.96 -6.20
C LYS A 222 1.66 -2.02 -5.03
N VAL A 223 2.93 -2.22 -5.36
CA VAL A 223 4.03 -2.20 -4.39
C VAL A 223 4.63 -0.80 -4.35
N THR A 224 4.70 -0.21 -3.17
CA THR A 224 5.31 1.10 -2.94
C THR A 224 6.51 0.95 -2.02
N PRO A 225 7.73 0.87 -2.58
CA PRO A 225 8.94 0.83 -1.77
C PRO A 225 9.40 2.23 -1.32
N TYR A 226 9.95 2.32 -0.11
CA TYR A 226 10.62 3.51 0.40
C TYR A 226 12.05 3.66 -0.16
N ILE A 227 12.79 2.56 -0.29
CA ILE A 227 14.11 2.49 -0.93
C ILE A 227 13.94 1.95 -2.35
N ARG A 228 14.39 2.70 -3.35
CA ARG A 228 14.19 2.40 -4.77
C ARG A 228 15.52 2.32 -5.51
N PRO A 229 15.59 1.59 -6.64
CA PRO A 229 16.72 1.73 -7.57
C PRO A 229 16.90 3.20 -7.99
N ASP A 230 18.15 3.66 -8.02
CA ASP A 230 18.51 4.98 -8.56
C ASP A 230 18.74 4.83 -10.07
N ALA A 231 17.78 5.30 -10.87
CA ALA A 231 17.75 5.19 -12.33
C ALA A 231 18.62 6.24 -13.03
#